data_AF-A0A7C2VSG5-F1
#
_entry.id   AF-A0A7C2VSG5-F1
#
_cell.length_a   1.000
_cell.length_b   1.000
_cell.length_c   1.000
_cell.angle_alpha   90.00
_cell.angle_beta   90.00
_cell.angle_gamma   90.00
#
_symmetry.space_group_name_H-M   'P 1'
#
loop_
_entity.id
_entity.type
_entity.pdbx_description
1 polymer ?
#
loop_
_entity_poly.entity_id
_entity_poly.type
_entity_poly.pdbx_seq_one_letter_code
_entity_poly.pdbx_strand_id
1 'polypeptide(L)'
;MLLINPWIYDFAAYNFWMEPIGLLSIGGVLRENGYRVRLIDCVVSAPPAKLRRYNTWKIPKQILPKPPLLRDVPRRYGRYGISPEEFLSLLRR
;
A
#
# COMPACT_ATOMS: atom_id res chain seq x y z
N MET A 1 12.55 -10.32 -10.90
CA MET A 1 12.23 -8.88 -10.76
C MET A 1 11.33 -8.66 -9.55
N LEU A 2 11.58 -7.58 -8.81
CA LEU A 2 10.79 -7.17 -7.66
C LEU A 2 10.07 -5.86 -7.99
N LEU A 3 8.74 -5.86 -7.86
CA LEU A 3 7.89 -4.70 -8.01
C LEU A 3 7.33 -4.30 -6.64
N ILE A 4 7.31 -3.01 -6.34
CA ILE A 4 6.85 -2.48 -5.05
C ILE A 4 5.83 -1.38 -5.31
N ASN A 5 4.60 -1.56 -4.81
CA ASN A 5 3.64 -0.47 -4.67
C ASN A 5 3.90 0.19 -3.29
N PRO A 6 4.41 1.43 -3.20
CA PRO A 6 4.87 2.02 -1.95
C PRO A 6 3.72 2.45 -1.04
N TRP A 7 4.01 2.63 0.26
CA TRP A 7 3.04 3.18 1.21
C TRP A 7 2.53 4.57 0.80
N ILE A 8 1.31 4.88 1.25
CA ILE A 8 0.76 6.23 1.17
C ILE A 8 1.07 6.95 2.49
N TYR A 9 1.63 8.15 2.39
CA TYR A 9 1.87 9.04 3.53
C TYR A 9 0.99 10.27 3.41
N ASP A 10 -0.07 10.33 4.21
CA ASP A 10 -1.07 11.38 4.09
C ASP A 10 -1.92 11.54 5.37
N PHE A 11 -2.78 12.54 5.37
CA PHE A 11 -3.82 12.75 6.36
C PHE A 11 -5.00 11.80 6.20
N ALA A 12 -5.33 11.40 4.97
CA ALA A 12 -6.46 10.52 4.66
C ALA A 12 -6.17 9.66 3.43
N ALA A 13 -6.44 8.34 3.53
CA ALA A 13 -6.45 7.43 2.39
C ALA A 13 -7.61 6.45 2.56
N TYR A 14 -8.32 6.16 1.48
CA TYR A 14 -9.52 5.33 1.47
C TYR A 14 -9.41 4.28 0.38
N ASN A 15 -9.72 3.03 0.70
CA ASN A 15 -9.80 2.00 -0.31
C ASN A 15 -11.16 2.05 -1.03
N PHE A 16 -11.14 2.50 -2.27
CA PHE A 16 -12.26 2.44 -3.22
C PHE A 16 -11.91 1.53 -4.39
N TRP A 17 -11.55 0.26 -4.11
CA TRP A 17 -11.03 -0.67 -5.13
C TRP A 17 -9.69 -0.25 -5.69
N MET A 18 -8.84 0.31 -4.82
CA MET A 18 -7.53 0.76 -5.25
C MET A 18 -6.65 -0.45 -5.58
N GLU A 19 -6.11 -0.46 -6.78
CA GLU A 19 -5.13 -1.45 -7.27
C GLU A 19 -4.04 -0.70 -8.05
N PRO A 20 -2.75 -1.12 -7.97
CA PRO A 20 -1.66 -0.44 -8.67
C PRO A 20 -1.60 -0.87 -10.15
N ILE A 21 -2.65 -0.56 -10.92
CA ILE A 21 -2.87 -1.07 -12.29
C ILE A 21 -1.64 -0.88 -13.18
N GLY A 22 -1.02 0.30 -13.17
CA GLY A 22 0.20 0.54 -13.98
C GLY A 22 1.36 -0.39 -13.62
N LEU A 23 1.57 -0.66 -12.34
CA LEU A 23 2.59 -1.61 -11.86
C LEU A 23 2.23 -3.05 -12.24
N LEU A 24 0.95 -3.41 -12.18
CA LEU A 24 0.45 -4.72 -12.61
C LEU A 24 0.64 -4.93 -14.12
N SER A 25 0.39 -3.91 -14.94
CA SER A 25 0.63 -3.94 -16.38
C SER A 25 2.11 -4.18 -16.69
N ILE A 26 3.02 -3.47 -16.02
CA ILE A 26 4.47 -3.70 -16.15
C ILE A 26 4.82 -5.14 -15.75
N GLY A 27 4.25 -5.62 -14.64
CA GLY A 27 4.45 -7.00 -14.19
C GLY A 27 3.97 -8.05 -15.19
N GLY A 28 2.87 -7.79 -15.91
CA GLY A 28 2.37 -8.64 -16.99
C GLY A 28 3.37 -8.75 -18.13
N VAL A 29 3.82 -7.61 -18.67
CA VAL A 29 4.82 -7.56 -19.74
C VAL A 29 6.11 -8.27 -19.33
N LEU A 30 6.58 -8.07 -18.11
CA LEU A 30 7.77 -8.75 -17.60
C LEU A 30 7.57 -10.28 -17.55
N ARG A 31 6.40 -10.77 -17.11
CA ARG A 31 6.12 -12.21 -17.09
C ARG A 31 6.07 -12.81 -18.49
N GLU A 32 5.44 -12.14 -19.44
CA GLU A 32 5.38 -12.56 -20.85
C GLU A 32 6.76 -12.67 -21.50
N ASN A 33 7.69 -11.82 -21.06
CA ASN A 33 9.09 -11.84 -21.49
C ASN A 33 9.98 -12.81 -20.65
N GLY A 34 9.38 -13.75 -19.92
CA GLY A 34 10.09 -14.81 -19.21
C GLY A 34 10.69 -14.41 -17.86
N TYR A 35 10.43 -13.21 -17.35
CA TYR A 35 10.91 -12.81 -16.04
C TYR A 35 10.03 -13.38 -14.92
N ARG A 36 10.66 -13.93 -13.88
CA ARG A 36 9.98 -14.20 -12.61
C ARG A 36 9.70 -12.88 -11.90
N VAL A 37 8.42 -12.55 -11.73
CA VAL A 37 7.97 -11.29 -11.10
C VAL A 37 7.39 -11.56 -9.72
N ARG A 38 7.92 -10.85 -8.71
CA ARG A 38 7.34 -10.74 -7.37
C ARG A 38 6.82 -9.32 -7.16
N LEU A 39 5.59 -9.20 -6.64
CA LEU A 39 4.99 -7.94 -6.25
C LEU A 39 4.88 -7.88 -4.72
N ILE A 40 5.25 -6.74 -4.14
CA ILE A 40 4.94 -6.39 -2.76
C ILE A 40 4.06 -5.14 -2.80
N ASP A 41 2.79 -5.28 -2.40
CA ASP A 41 1.90 -4.14 -2.23
C ASP A 41 1.96 -3.65 -0.78
N CYS A 42 2.47 -2.43 -0.58
CA CYS A 42 2.60 -1.86 0.74
C CYS A 42 1.31 -1.20 1.24
N VAL A 43 0.36 -0.87 0.35
CA VAL A 43 -0.89 -0.15 0.67
C VAL A 43 -2.00 -1.14 0.98
N VAL A 44 -2.14 -2.15 0.13
CA VAL A 44 -3.23 -3.13 0.19
C VAL A 44 -2.73 -4.38 0.92
N SER A 45 -2.99 -4.44 2.22
CA SER A 45 -2.99 -5.71 2.93
C SER A 45 -4.19 -6.55 2.48
N ALA A 46 -4.11 -7.88 2.65
CA ALA A 46 -5.26 -8.75 2.46
C ALA A 46 -6.52 -8.16 3.16
N PRO A 47 -7.71 -8.28 2.55
CA PRO A 47 -8.92 -7.74 3.14
C PRO A 47 -9.12 -8.33 4.53
N PRO A 48 -9.56 -7.53 5.52
CA PRO A 48 -9.88 -8.06 6.83
C PRO A 48 -11.03 -9.06 6.72
N ALA A 49 -11.13 -9.98 7.69
CA ALA A 49 -12.19 -11.00 7.74
C ALA A 49 -13.62 -10.41 7.66
N LYS A 50 -13.79 -9.13 8.02
CA LYS A 50 -15.06 -8.41 7.91
C LYS A 50 -14.92 -7.19 7.01
N LEU A 51 -15.61 -7.23 5.88
CA LEU A 51 -15.72 -6.10 4.96
C LEU A 51 -16.87 -5.15 5.36
N ARG A 52 -16.78 -3.89 4.93
CA ARG A 52 -17.87 -2.91 5.04
C ARG A 52 -18.83 -3.06 3.85
N ARG A 53 -19.88 -2.24 3.83
CA ARG A 53 -20.81 -2.13 2.69
C ARG A 53 -20.01 -1.88 1.40
N TYR A 54 -20.45 -2.53 0.32
CA TYR A 54 -19.75 -2.53 -0.96
C TYR A 54 -18.33 -3.06 -0.82
N ASN A 55 -18.11 -4.16 -0.08
CA ASN A 55 -16.84 -4.88 0.03
C ASN A 55 -15.58 -3.99 0.35
N THR A 56 -15.76 -2.77 0.89
CA THR A 56 -14.66 -1.83 1.19
C THR A 56 -14.09 -2.08 2.58
N TRP A 57 -12.88 -1.61 2.85
CA TRP A 57 -12.30 -1.64 4.20
C TRP A 57 -11.42 -0.44 4.46
N LYS A 58 -11.09 -0.21 5.73
CA LYS A 58 -10.13 0.83 6.12
C LYS A 58 -8.72 0.30 5.94
N ILE A 59 -7.88 1.08 5.27
CA ILE A 59 -6.46 0.81 5.21
C ILE A 59 -5.86 1.10 6.60
N PRO A 60 -5.07 0.19 7.19
CA PRO A 60 -4.40 0.45 8.47
C PRO A 60 -3.56 1.72 8.39
N LYS A 61 -3.62 2.56 9.44
CA LYS A 61 -2.84 3.81 9.53
C LYS A 61 -1.95 3.79 10.77
N GLN A 62 -0.66 3.97 10.56
CA GLN A 62 0.28 4.32 11.62
C GLN A 62 0.45 5.84 11.66
N ILE A 63 0.14 6.46 12.80
CA ILE A 63 0.31 7.91 13.00
C ILE A 63 1.81 8.22 13.04
N LEU A 64 2.22 9.26 12.31
CA LEU A 64 3.60 9.73 12.26
C LEU A 64 3.66 11.23 12.55
N PRO A 65 4.83 11.75 12.96
CA PRO A 65 5.06 13.19 13.02
C PRO A 65 4.73 13.85 11.68
N LYS A 66 4.10 15.03 11.72
CA LYS A 66 3.85 15.81 10.51
C LYS A 66 5.18 16.36 9.97
N PRO A 67 5.39 16.34 8.64
CA PRO A 67 6.44 17.13 8.03
C PRO A 67 6.30 18.62 8.41
N PRO A 68 7.40 19.38 8.57
CA PRO A 68 7.34 20.79 8.99
C PRO A 68 6.42 21.64 8.12
N LEU A 69 6.42 21.40 6.80
CA LEU A 69 5.59 22.09 5.81
C LEU A 69 4.08 21.83 5.98
N LEU A 70 3.72 20.81 6.76
CA LEU A 70 2.36 20.30 6.91
C LEU A 70 1.85 20.42 8.36
N ARG A 71 2.59 21.11 9.24
CA ARG A 71 2.32 21.20 10.68
C ARG A 71 0.92 21.76 10.99
N ASP A 72 0.50 22.76 10.21
CA ASP A 72 -0.71 23.55 10.46
C ASP A 72 -2.00 22.85 9.99
N VAL A 73 -1.90 21.72 9.28
CA VAL A 73 -3.08 20.95 8.85
C VAL A 73 -3.73 20.29 10.07
N PRO A 74 -5.01 20.54 10.40
CA PRO A 74 -5.64 20.06 11.64
C PRO A 74 -6.07 18.58 11.57
N ARG A 75 -5.22 17.71 11.01
CA ARG A 75 -5.47 16.27 10.89
C ARG A 75 -4.22 15.47 11.27
N ARG A 76 -4.43 14.19 11.61
CA ARG A 76 -3.34 13.26 11.91
C ARG A 76 -2.68 12.82 10.60
N TYR A 77 -1.39 13.11 10.44
CA TYR A 77 -0.57 12.57 9.37
C TYR A 77 -0.14 11.15 9.70
N GLY A 78 0.12 10.32 8.69
CA GLY A 78 0.59 8.97 8.94
C GLY A 78 0.78 8.16 7.68
N ARG A 79 1.30 6.96 7.88
CA ARG A 79 1.59 5.97 6.84
C ARG A 79 0.45 4.95 6.79
N TYR A 80 -0.04 4.70 5.58
CA TYR A 80 -1.11 3.75 5.32
C TYR A 80 -0.57 2.46 4.70
N GLY A 81 -1.07 1.32 5.20
CA GLY A 81 -0.79 -0.01 4.69
C GLY A 81 -0.03 -0.90 5.69
N ILE A 82 0.72 -1.89 5.18
CA ILE A 82 1.42 -2.91 5.99
C ILE A 82 2.50 -2.30 6.87
N SER A 83 2.96 -2.99 7.92
CA SER A 83 4.08 -2.49 8.75
C SER A 83 5.43 -2.61 8.04
N PRO A 84 6.47 -1.83 8.42
CA PRO A 84 7.81 -2.02 7.86
C PRO A 84 8.36 -3.43 8.17
N GLU A 85 7.99 -4.00 9.31
CA GLU A 85 8.36 -5.36 9.71
C GLU A 85 7.71 -6.41 8.79
N GLU A 86 6.43 -6.22 8.45
CA GLU A 86 5.72 -7.06 7.49
C GLU A 86 6.36 -6.96 6.10
N PHE A 87 6.69 -5.75 5.65
CA PHE A 87 7.43 -5.54 4.39
C PHE A 87 8.77 -6.27 4.38
N LEU A 88 9.57 -6.17 5.45
CA LEU A 88 10.85 -6.86 5.56
C LEU A 88 10.68 -8.39 5.55
N SER A 89 9.62 -8.91 6.16
CA SER A 89 9.28 -10.33 6.09
C SER A 89 8.96 -10.77 4.66
N LEU A 90 8.17 -9.99 3.92
CA LEU A 90 7.87 -10.25 2.50
C LEU A 90 9.10 -10.11 1.60
N LEU A 91 10.02 -9.20 1.93
CA LEU A 91 11.24 -8.96 1.17
C LEU A 91 12.20 -10.15 1.23
N ARG A 92 12.28 -10.82 2.39
CA ARG A 92 13.18 -11.96 2.67
C ARG A 92 12.71 -13.30 2.11
N ARG A 93 11.48 -13.38 1.60
CA ARG A 93 10.98 -14.56 0.85
C ARG A 93 11.66 -14.68 -0.50
#